data_AF-A0A1X9LRD8-F1
#
_entry.id   AF-A0A1X9LRD8-F1
#
_cell.length_a   1.000
_cell.length_b   1.000
_cell.length_c   1.000
_cell.angle_alpha   90.00
_cell.angle_beta   90.00
_cell.angle_gamma   90.00
#
_symmetry.space_group_name_H-M   'P 1'
#
loop_
_entity.id
_entity.type
_entity.pdbx_description
1 polymer ?
#
loop_
_entity_poly.entity_id
_entity_poly.type
_entity_poly.pdbx_seq_one_letter_code
_entity_poly.pdbx_strand_id
1 'polypeptide(L)'
;MTAAILVAGLLTACSSVGDFATQQASDTACAAITPVVDQVTADVQAAVAQISVDPAAAIDTLQTANVLLATLPGQSEAVDSASTTIEALISQAQSVQRGQRLDQRQVDELSAQLAQALADAAGVC
;
A
#
# COMPACT_ATOMS: atom_id res chain seq x y z
N MET A 1 -13.05 -41.60 52.20
CA MET A 1 -13.65 -40.29 51.90
C MET A 1 -12.61 -39.51 51.12
N THR A 2 -12.38 -39.82 49.84
CA THR A 2 -13.06 -39.29 48.64
C THR A 2 -12.92 -37.77 48.49
N ALA A 3 -12.01 -37.33 47.63
CA ALA A 3 -12.27 -36.38 46.54
C ALA A 3 -10.96 -36.02 45.81
N ALA A 4 -10.61 -36.82 44.79
CA ALA A 4 -9.77 -36.35 43.69
C ALA A 4 -10.73 -35.74 42.66
N ILE A 5 -10.78 -34.41 42.59
CA ILE A 5 -11.48 -33.70 41.51
C ILE A 5 -10.41 -33.29 40.49
N LEU A 6 -10.28 -34.10 39.45
CA LEU A 6 -9.64 -33.73 38.19
C LEU A 6 -10.45 -32.60 37.55
N VAL A 7 -9.93 -31.36 37.61
CA VAL A 7 -10.35 -30.30 36.69
C VAL A 7 -9.50 -30.42 35.42
N ALA A 8 -9.76 -31.48 34.66
CA ALA A 8 -9.32 -31.60 33.28
C ALA A 8 -10.37 -30.87 32.40
N GLY A 9 -10.16 -29.58 32.15
CA GLY A 9 -11.14 -28.79 31.38
C GLY A 9 -10.64 -27.51 30.73
N LEU A 10 -9.34 -27.21 30.72
CA LEU A 10 -8.80 -25.93 30.24
C LEU A 10 -7.90 -26.01 28.99
N LEU A 11 -7.87 -27.15 28.29
CA LEU A 11 -6.93 -27.35 27.17
C LEU A 11 -7.54 -27.28 25.76
N THR A 12 -8.84 -26.98 25.61
CA THR A 12 -9.50 -26.84 24.30
C THR A 12 -9.84 -25.41 23.88
N ALA A 13 -9.51 -24.41 24.71
CA ALA A 13 -9.83 -22.99 24.45
C ALA A 13 -8.62 -22.13 24.01
N CYS A 14 -7.40 -22.69 23.95
CA CYS A 14 -6.21 -21.92 23.53
C CYS A 14 -6.14 -21.68 22.01
N SER A 15 -6.81 -22.48 21.18
CA SER A 15 -6.82 -22.30 19.72
C SER A 15 -7.67 -21.09 19.31
N SER A 16 -8.85 -20.94 19.92
CA SER A 16 -9.81 -19.87 19.61
C SER A 16 -9.38 -18.48 20.05
N VAL A 17 -8.54 -18.36 21.09
CA VAL A 17 -7.98 -17.06 21.50
C VAL A 17 -6.85 -16.62 20.58
N GLY A 18 -6.04 -17.57 20.08
CA GLY A 18 -4.99 -17.30 19.11
C GLY A 18 -5.57 -16.78 17.80
N ASP A 19 -6.54 -17.49 17.21
CA ASP A 19 -7.20 -17.07 15.97
C ASP A 19 -7.93 -15.72 16.10
N PHE A 20 -8.58 -15.49 17.25
CA PHE A 20 -9.26 -14.22 17.54
C PHE A 20 -8.29 -13.04 17.73
N ALA A 21 -7.13 -13.27 18.36
CA ALA A 21 -6.08 -12.26 18.52
C ALA A 21 -5.39 -11.96 17.18
N THR A 22 -5.17 -12.96 16.34
CA THR A 22 -4.60 -12.79 14.99
C THR A 22 -5.56 -12.04 14.07
N GLN A 23 -6.86 -12.33 14.11
CA GLN A 23 -7.86 -11.59 13.33
C GLN A 23 -7.98 -10.13 13.76
N GLN A 24 -8.07 -9.84 15.06
CA GLN A 24 -8.08 -8.45 15.53
C GLN A 24 -6.79 -7.70 15.19
N ALA A 25 -5.64 -8.37 15.23
CA ALA A 25 -4.37 -7.77 14.82
C ALA A 25 -4.33 -7.50 13.31
N SER A 26 -4.86 -8.40 12.48
CA SER A 26 -5.04 -8.19 11.04
C SER A 26 -5.94 -6.99 10.81
N ASP A 27 -7.18 -7.01 11.32
CA ASP A 27 -8.18 -5.94 11.13
C ASP A 27 -7.65 -4.56 11.54
N THR A 28 -6.89 -4.49 12.63
CA THR A 28 -6.27 -3.24 13.11
C THR A 28 -5.14 -2.78 12.18
N ALA A 29 -4.34 -3.71 11.65
CA ALA A 29 -3.33 -3.39 10.64
C ALA A 29 -3.99 -2.95 9.32
N CYS A 30 -5.05 -3.61 8.85
CA CYS A 30 -5.82 -3.21 7.67
C CYS A 30 -6.34 -1.78 7.83
N ALA A 31 -6.95 -1.48 8.97
CA ALA A 31 -7.51 -0.16 9.27
C ALA A 31 -6.46 0.97 9.26
N ALA A 32 -5.18 0.64 9.49
CA ALA A 32 -4.08 1.58 9.38
C ALA A 32 -3.49 1.67 7.96
N ILE A 33 -3.49 0.57 7.20
CA ILE A 33 -2.89 0.47 5.85
C ILE A 33 -3.82 1.07 4.77
N THR A 34 -5.10 0.70 4.78
CA THR A 34 -6.08 1.13 3.77
C THR A 34 -6.11 2.65 3.54
N PRO A 35 -6.19 3.52 4.57
CA PRO A 35 -6.23 4.97 4.33
C PRO A 35 -4.95 5.52 3.70
N VAL A 36 -3.79 4.92 3.97
CA VAL A 36 -2.52 5.31 3.34
C VAL A 36 -2.51 4.88 1.87
N VAL A 37 -2.94 3.66 1.58
CA VAL A 37 -3.04 3.15 0.20
C VAL A 37 -4.03 3.98 -0.63
N ASP A 38 -5.18 4.34 -0.05
CA ASP A 38 -6.18 5.19 -0.70
C ASP A 38 -5.62 6.59 -0.98
N GLN A 39 -4.90 7.18 -0.01
CA GLN A 39 -4.27 8.48 -0.17
C GLN A 39 -3.21 8.46 -1.29
N VAL A 40 -2.32 7.47 -1.29
CA VAL A 40 -1.30 7.27 -2.33
C VAL A 40 -1.95 7.12 -3.70
N THR A 41 -3.04 6.36 -3.78
CA THR A 41 -3.80 6.17 -5.02
C THR A 41 -4.36 7.50 -5.54
N ALA A 42 -4.94 8.31 -4.65
CA ALA A 42 -5.49 9.61 -5.00
C ALA A 42 -4.40 10.60 -5.44
N ASP A 43 -3.28 10.66 -4.70
CA ASP A 43 -2.15 11.53 -4.97
C ASP A 43 -1.52 11.21 -6.33
N VAL A 44 -1.37 9.92 -6.66
CA VAL A 44 -0.80 9.53 -7.96
C VAL A 44 -1.75 9.85 -9.11
N GLN A 45 -3.06 9.63 -8.96
CA GLN A 45 -4.03 10.01 -9.98
C GLN A 45 -4.00 11.53 -10.24
N ALA A 46 -3.91 12.33 -9.17
CA ALA A 46 -3.78 13.78 -9.28
C ALA A 46 -2.47 14.17 -9.98
N ALA A 47 -1.35 13.54 -9.61
CA ALA A 47 -0.05 13.80 -10.19
C ALA A 47 -0.01 13.46 -11.69
N VAL A 48 -0.53 12.28 -12.08
CA VAL A 48 -0.61 11.82 -13.47
C VAL A 48 -1.37 12.82 -14.34
N ALA A 49 -2.50 13.32 -13.86
CA ALA A 49 -3.27 14.35 -14.56
C ALA A 49 -2.51 15.69 -14.67
N GLN A 50 -1.57 15.95 -13.77
CA GLN A 50 -0.76 17.17 -13.74
C GLN A 50 0.52 17.08 -14.56
N ILE A 51 1.04 15.89 -14.92
CA ILE A 51 2.36 15.75 -15.60
C ILE A 51 2.49 16.65 -16.83
N SER A 52 1.44 16.76 -17.65
CA SER A 52 1.47 17.59 -18.87
C SER A 52 1.30 19.09 -18.63
N VAL A 53 0.80 19.50 -17.46
CA VAL A 53 0.44 20.89 -17.13
C VAL A 53 1.48 21.52 -16.21
N ASP A 54 1.82 20.81 -15.14
CA ASP A 54 2.82 21.18 -14.13
C ASP A 54 3.61 19.92 -13.71
N PRO A 55 4.63 19.54 -14.48
CA PRO A 55 5.45 18.38 -14.15
C PRO A 55 6.21 18.54 -12.84
N ALA A 56 6.48 19.76 -12.37
CA ALA A 56 7.17 19.98 -11.10
C ALA A 56 6.26 19.64 -9.91
N ALA A 57 5.00 20.10 -9.94
CA ALA A 57 4.01 19.73 -8.93
C ALA A 57 3.68 18.22 -8.95
N ALA A 58 3.63 17.62 -10.14
CA ALA A 58 3.45 16.18 -10.28
C ALA A 58 4.59 15.39 -9.62
N ILE A 59 5.86 15.80 -9.81
CA ILE A 59 7.01 15.16 -9.18
C ILE A 59 6.92 15.24 -7.64
N ASP A 60 6.61 16.42 -7.09
CA ASP A 60 6.50 16.63 -5.64
C ASP A 60 5.40 15.76 -5.01
N THR A 61 4.25 15.68 -5.69
CA THR A 61 3.12 14.83 -5.29
C THR A 61 3.51 13.34 -5.30
N LEU A 62 4.17 12.88 -6.37
CA LEU A 62 4.64 11.49 -6.49
C LEU A 62 5.71 11.15 -5.44
N GLN A 63 6.61 12.08 -5.13
CA GLN A 63 7.61 11.90 -4.07
C GLN A 63 6.94 11.78 -2.69
N THR A 64 5.93 12.61 -2.42
CA THR A 64 5.14 12.54 -1.18
C THR A 64 4.42 11.21 -1.07
N ALA A 65 3.78 10.74 -2.16
CA ALA A 65 3.13 9.45 -2.22
C ALA A 65 4.12 8.29 -1.93
N ASN A 66 5.34 8.36 -2.46
CA ASN A 66 6.35 7.34 -2.20
C ASN A 66 6.81 7.32 -0.74
N VAL A 67 6.96 8.50 -0.12
CA VAL A 67 7.27 8.61 1.31
C VAL A 67 6.16 8.00 2.16
N LEU A 68 4.89 8.23 1.81
CA LEU A 68 3.74 7.64 2.51
C LEU A 68 3.73 6.12 2.39
N LEU A 69 3.98 5.58 1.19
CA LEU A 69 4.14 4.13 0.96
C LEU A 69 5.22 3.52 1.86
N ALA A 70 6.36 4.20 2.02
CA ALA A 70 7.46 3.74 2.87
C ALA A 70 7.11 3.71 4.38
N THR A 71 6.01 4.36 4.80
CA THR A 71 5.53 4.30 6.19
C THR A 71 4.66 3.08 6.48
N LEU A 72 4.25 2.32 5.45
CA LEU A 72 3.42 1.14 5.62
C LEU A 72 4.17 0.05 6.41
N PRO A 73 3.55 -0.53 7.45
CA PRO A 73 4.14 -1.64 8.18
C PRO A 73 4.15 -2.90 7.31
N GLY A 74 5.31 -3.54 7.19
CA GLY A 74 5.50 -4.71 6.34
C GLY A 74 5.85 -4.32 4.91
N GLN A 75 7.15 -4.12 4.65
CA GLN A 75 7.66 -4.05 3.29
C GLN A 75 7.37 -5.37 2.60
N SER A 76 6.42 -5.35 1.67
CA SER A 76 6.04 -6.47 0.82
C SER A 76 6.50 -6.20 -0.60
N GLU A 77 6.59 -7.25 -1.42
CA GLU A 77 6.90 -7.12 -2.85
C GLU A 77 5.92 -6.16 -3.56
N ALA A 78 4.68 -6.05 -3.07
CA ALA A 78 3.67 -5.13 -3.56
C ALA A 78 4.04 -3.65 -3.26
N VAL A 79 4.53 -3.35 -2.07
CA VAL A 79 5.02 -2.00 -1.70
C VAL A 79 6.26 -1.63 -2.51
N ASP A 80 7.19 -2.56 -2.70
CA ASP A 80 8.40 -2.34 -3.52
C ASP A 80 8.05 -2.10 -5.00
N SER A 81 7.08 -2.86 -5.52
CA SER A 81 6.56 -2.69 -6.88
C SER A 81 5.87 -1.34 -7.05
N ALA A 82 5.06 -0.93 -6.07
CA ALA A 82 4.41 0.39 -6.06
C ALA A 82 5.44 1.52 -6.04
N SER A 83 6.46 1.45 -5.17
CA SER A 83 7.56 2.43 -5.11
C SER A 83 8.30 2.52 -6.45
N THR A 84 8.67 1.38 -7.03
CA THR A 84 9.36 1.33 -8.34
C THR A 84 8.52 1.99 -9.44
N THR A 85 7.21 1.76 -9.42
CA THR A 85 6.29 2.31 -10.42
C THR A 85 6.14 3.83 -10.26
N ILE A 86 6.08 4.32 -9.01
CA ILE A 86 6.08 5.76 -8.72
C ILE A 86 7.38 6.42 -9.19
N GLU A 87 8.54 5.79 -8.98
CA GLU A 87 9.83 6.30 -9.49
C GLU A 87 9.85 6.38 -11.02
N ALA A 88 9.25 5.41 -11.71
CA ALA A 88 9.11 5.44 -13.16
C ALA A 88 8.22 6.61 -13.62
N LEU A 89 7.11 6.88 -12.92
CA LEU A 89 6.25 8.05 -13.17
C LEU A 89 6.99 9.37 -12.92
N ILE A 90 7.80 9.45 -11.86
CA ILE A 90 8.68 10.61 -11.61
C ILE A 90 9.65 10.82 -12.78
N SER A 91 10.23 9.74 -13.32
CA SER A 91 11.13 9.82 -14.47
C SER A 91 10.43 10.36 -15.74
N GLN A 92 9.17 9.97 -15.96
CA GLN A 92 8.34 10.53 -17.04
C GLN A 92 8.10 12.03 -16.84
N ALA A 93 7.68 12.44 -15.64
CA ALA A 93 7.44 13.83 -15.31
C ALA A 93 8.72 14.68 -15.44
N GLN A 94 9.87 14.19 -15.00
CA GLN A 94 11.18 14.84 -15.20
C GLN A 94 11.57 14.95 -16.68
N SER A 95 11.17 13.99 -17.51
CA SER A 95 11.42 14.03 -18.95
C SER A 95 10.58 15.14 -19.60
N VAL A 96 9.30 15.25 -19.22
CA VAL A 96 8.42 16.36 -19.65
C VAL A 96 8.93 17.70 -19.16
N GLN A 97 9.38 17.80 -17.91
CA GLN A 97 9.99 19.01 -17.35
C GLN A 97 11.20 19.47 -18.17
N ARG A 98 11.97 18.54 -18.74
CA ARG A 98 13.09 18.81 -19.64
C ARG A 98 12.67 19.10 -21.09
N GLY A 99 11.38 19.23 -21.37
CA GLY A 99 10.82 19.56 -22.68
C GLY A 99 10.57 18.37 -23.59
N GLN A 100 10.65 17.13 -23.09
CA GLN A 100 10.27 15.95 -23.86
C GLN A 100 8.74 15.82 -23.93
N ARG A 101 8.25 15.09 -24.93
CA ARG A 101 6.82 14.77 -25.00
C ARG A 101 6.48 13.69 -23.99
N LEU A 102 5.33 13.83 -23.34
CA LEU A 102 4.79 12.80 -22.47
C LEU A 102 4.40 11.57 -23.31
N ASP A 103 4.88 10.39 -22.91
CA ASP A 103 4.36 9.14 -23.44
C ASP A 103 3.12 8.73 -22.64
N GLN A 104 1.95 9.15 -23.13
CA GLN A 104 0.68 8.90 -22.45
C GLN A 104 0.40 7.41 -22.25
N ARG A 105 0.78 6.55 -23.24
CA ARG A 105 0.56 5.11 -23.14
C ARG A 105 1.39 4.53 -21.99
N GLN A 106 2.63 4.95 -21.88
CA GLN A 106 3.50 4.50 -20.81
C GLN A 106 3.00 4.96 -19.44
N VAL A 107 2.51 6.20 -19.33
CA VAL A 107 1.91 6.71 -18.09
C VAL A 107 0.67 5.93 -17.71
N ASP A 108 -0.21 5.61 -18.66
CA ASP A 108 -1.43 4.83 -18.40
C ASP A 108 -1.08 3.41 -17.93
N GLU A 109 -0.06 2.78 -18.55
CA GLU A 109 0.43 1.46 -18.17
C GLU A 109 1.04 1.46 -16.76
N LEU A 110 1.91 2.41 -16.45
CA LEU A 110 2.48 2.58 -15.10
C LEU A 110 1.38 2.86 -14.07
N SER A 111 0.37 3.67 -14.42
CA SER A 111 -0.76 3.96 -13.53
C SER A 111 -1.56 2.69 -13.21
N ALA A 112 -1.79 1.83 -14.21
CA ALA A 112 -2.46 0.55 -14.02
C ALA A 112 -1.63 -0.43 -13.18
N GLN A 113 -0.31 -0.50 -13.41
CA GLN A 113 0.61 -1.34 -12.62
C GLN A 113 0.62 -0.89 -11.15
N LEU A 114 0.65 0.42 -10.90
CA LEU A 114 0.60 0.95 -9.55
C LEU A 114 -0.72 0.63 -8.85
N ALA A 115 -1.85 0.81 -9.55
CA ALA A 115 -3.16 0.49 -8.98
C ALA A 115 -3.25 -1.00 -8.59
N GLN A 116 -2.68 -1.89 -9.39
CA GLN A 116 -2.60 -3.32 -9.06
C GLN A 116 -1.70 -3.57 -7.85
N ALA A 117 -0.50 -2.99 -7.81
CA ALA A 117 0.43 -3.17 -6.69
C ALA A 117 -0.17 -2.64 -5.36
N LEU A 118 -0.88 -1.50 -5.40
CA LEU A 118 -1.58 -0.95 -4.25
C LEU A 118 -2.77 -1.81 -3.82
N ALA A 119 -3.53 -2.37 -4.77
CA ALA A 119 -4.60 -3.32 -4.47
C ALA A 119 -4.05 -4.60 -3.84
N ASP A 120 -2.91 -5.10 -4.31
CA ASP A 120 -2.24 -6.27 -3.72
C ASP A 120 -1.74 -5.95 -2.31
N ALA A 121 -1.15 -4.76 -2.08
CA ALA A 121 -0.72 -4.30 -0.77
C ALA A 121 -1.88 -4.11 0.23
N ALA A 122 -3.06 -3.73 -0.26
CA ALA A 122 -4.28 -3.70 0.55
C ALA A 122 -4.95 -5.08 0.68
N GLY A 123 -4.72 -6.00 -0.24
CA GLY A 123 -5.30 -7.35 -0.25
C GLY A 123 -4.58 -8.37 0.64
N VAL A 124 -3.35 -8.07 1.09
CA VAL A 124 -2.65 -8.80 2.16
C VAL A 124 -3.16 -8.46 3.57
N CYS A 125 -4.08 -7.50 3.68
CA CYS A 125 -4.72 -7.08 4.92
C CYS A 125 -5.86 -8.05 5.31
#